data_AF-A0A2P6PKE3-F1
#
_entry.id   AF-A0A2P6PKE3-F1
#
_cell.length_a   1.000
_cell.length_b   1.000
_cell.length_c   1.000
_cell.angle_alpha   90.00
_cell.angle_beta   90.00
_cell.angle_gamma   90.00
#
_symmetry.space_group_name_H-M   'P 1'
#
loop_
_entity.id
_entity.type
_entity.pdbx_description
1 polymer ?
#
loop_
_entity_poly.entity_id
_entity_poly.type
_entity_poly.pdbx_seq_one_letter_code
_entity_poly.pdbx_strand_id
1 'polypeptide(L)'
;MEEYLQYMKTLRSQMNDVEDQAAKVSVEEQMQLTTIQTLDNDLNSAISETKRFMEDIEQMKNAKGQVCSRILERQRKILCLESDSSTLIQTLELIEQERINLAAKLIQKSTYYLKVSGDINAKLQQQQDWISGHQTTTELGEPGMVKDTIDEQRVDIQGKASIGDHLYMDDQDNDARKNLMAMVDSAKVKLDEILRMKSELIGENYKTKQAIEQLNCRENDFKPELRALDIKTLEDEYSALLSDKAGETEYLKSLQDQIDKIKGISHVLKCACGEEYKVELDSCV
;
A
#
# COMPACT_ATOMS: atom_id res chain seq x y z
N MET A 1 -107.01 38.18 16.40
CA MET A 1 -105.81 38.87 16.94
C MET A 1 -104.83 37.86 17.56
N GLU A 2 -105.31 36.85 18.29
CA GLU A 2 -104.50 35.74 18.85
C GLU A 2 -103.64 34.99 17.82
N GLU A 3 -104.22 34.55 16.69
CA GLU A 3 -103.51 33.76 15.67
C GLU A 3 -102.33 34.51 15.05
N TYR A 4 -102.50 35.80 14.79
CA TYR A 4 -101.42 36.66 14.29
C TYR A 4 -100.27 36.77 15.30
N LEU A 5 -100.61 36.92 16.59
CA LEU A 5 -99.62 36.98 17.66
C LEU A 5 -98.86 35.65 17.82
N GLN A 6 -99.56 34.52 17.66
CA GLN A 6 -98.96 33.19 17.66
C GLN A 6 -97.98 33.04 16.48
N TYR A 7 -98.38 33.46 15.27
CA TYR A 7 -97.54 33.46 14.08
C TYR A 7 -96.25 34.28 14.26
N MET A 8 -96.36 35.47 14.85
CA MET A 8 -95.20 36.33 15.12
C MET A 8 -94.23 35.72 16.15
N LYS A 9 -94.74 35.00 17.15
CA LYS A 9 -93.89 34.28 18.12
C LYS A 9 -93.15 33.13 17.45
N THR A 10 -93.84 32.35 16.59
CA THR A 10 -93.22 31.26 15.83
C THR A 10 -92.13 31.79 14.89
N LEU A 11 -92.41 32.86 14.15
CA LEU A 11 -91.42 33.47 13.24
C LEU A 11 -90.18 33.95 14.00
N ARG A 12 -90.35 34.58 15.16
CA ARG A 12 -89.22 35.01 16.01
C ARG A 12 -88.39 33.83 16.50
N SER A 13 -89.04 32.75 16.94
CA SER A 13 -88.32 31.52 17.34
C SER A 13 -87.50 30.97 16.19
N GLN A 14 -88.11 30.85 15.00
CA GLN A 14 -87.42 30.36 13.81
C GLN A 14 -86.25 31.25 13.37
N MET A 15 -86.40 32.58 13.45
CA MET A 15 -85.30 33.51 13.20
C MET A 15 -84.15 33.27 14.17
N ASN A 16 -84.43 33.16 15.48
CA ASN A 16 -83.40 32.90 16.48
C ASN A 16 -82.71 31.55 16.23
N ASP A 17 -83.46 30.49 15.92
CA ASP A 17 -82.90 29.17 15.61
C ASP A 17 -81.95 29.22 14.40
N VAL A 18 -82.31 30.01 13.38
CA VAL A 18 -81.47 30.23 12.18
C VAL A 18 -80.22 31.06 12.51
N GLU A 19 -80.35 32.10 13.32
CA GLU A 19 -79.21 32.92 13.77
C GLU A 19 -78.21 32.10 14.60
N ASP A 20 -78.69 31.29 15.55
CA ASP A 20 -77.86 30.39 16.36
C ASP A 20 -77.15 29.34 15.49
N GLN A 21 -77.87 28.77 14.52
CA GLN A 21 -77.29 27.83 13.58
C GLN A 21 -76.24 28.49 12.67
N ALA A 22 -76.48 29.71 12.20
CA ALA A 22 -75.51 30.46 11.39
C ALA A 22 -74.25 30.81 12.17
N ALA A 23 -74.39 31.21 13.44
CA ALA A 23 -73.26 31.46 14.33
C ALA A 23 -72.43 30.19 14.56
N LYS A 24 -73.09 29.05 14.79
CA LYS A 24 -72.43 27.75 14.96
C LYS A 24 -71.64 27.35 13.71
N VAL A 25 -72.26 27.44 12.53
CA VAL A 25 -71.61 27.12 11.25
C VAL A 25 -70.42 28.04 11.01
N SER A 26 -70.54 29.34 11.28
CA SER A 26 -69.45 30.30 11.09
C SER A 26 -68.22 29.99 11.97
N VAL A 27 -68.43 29.58 13.23
CA VAL A 27 -67.33 29.15 14.11
C VAL A 27 -66.67 27.87 13.59
N GLU A 28 -67.47 26.91 13.13
CA GLU A 28 -66.97 25.64 12.59
C GLU A 28 -66.18 25.85 11.28
N GLU A 29 -66.64 26.71 10.39
CA GLU A 29 -65.90 27.12 9.19
C GLU A 29 -64.56 27.78 9.54
N GLN A 30 -64.54 28.73 10.49
CA GLN A 30 -63.28 29.38 10.91
C GLN A 30 -62.29 28.40 11.53
N MET A 31 -62.79 27.43 12.30
CA MET A 31 -61.97 26.36 12.86
C MET A 31 -61.35 25.52 11.74
N GLN A 32 -62.15 25.08 10.77
CA GLN A 32 -61.67 24.31 9.61
C GLN A 32 -60.65 25.09 8.79
N LEU A 33 -60.89 26.38 8.54
CA LEU A 33 -59.99 27.25 7.77
C LEU A 33 -58.62 27.38 8.44
N THR A 34 -58.61 27.54 9.77
CA THR A 34 -57.36 27.57 10.56
C THR A 34 -56.63 26.23 10.51
N THR A 35 -57.35 25.10 10.59
CA THR A 35 -56.75 23.76 10.46
C THR A 35 -56.13 23.56 9.09
N ILE A 36 -56.83 23.94 8.01
CA ILE A 36 -56.31 23.83 6.64
C ILE A 36 -55.04 24.66 6.48
N GLN A 37 -55.02 25.92 6.96
CA GLN A 37 -53.83 26.76 6.88
C GLN A 37 -52.63 26.18 7.65
N THR A 38 -52.89 25.57 8.82
CA THR A 38 -51.83 24.92 9.60
C THR A 38 -51.24 23.73 8.83
N LEU A 39 -52.10 22.86 8.29
CA LEU A 39 -51.67 21.71 7.50
C LEU A 39 -50.93 22.11 6.22
N ASP A 40 -51.34 23.20 5.58
CA ASP A 40 -50.67 23.72 4.38
C ASP A 40 -49.24 24.21 4.68
N ASN A 41 -49.06 24.88 5.83
CA ASN A 41 -47.73 25.27 6.30
C ASN A 41 -46.85 24.06 6.61
N ASP A 42 -47.39 23.05 7.30
CA ASP A 42 -46.67 21.81 7.62
C ASP A 42 -46.26 21.06 6.34
N LEU A 43 -47.17 20.98 5.36
CA LEU A 43 -46.91 20.38 4.05
C LEU A 43 -45.79 21.13 3.31
N ASN A 44 -45.82 22.46 3.28
CA ASN A 44 -44.77 23.27 2.67
C ASN A 44 -43.41 23.10 3.37
N SER A 45 -43.41 22.92 4.70
CA SER A 45 -42.22 22.58 5.47
C SER A 45 -41.66 21.21 5.07
N ALA A 46 -42.52 20.18 5.02
CA ALA A 46 -42.14 18.83 4.62
C ALA A 46 -41.58 18.77 3.18
N ILE A 47 -42.18 19.51 2.25
CA ILE A 47 -41.68 19.64 0.86
C ILE A 47 -40.28 20.26 0.84
N SER A 48 -40.05 21.29 1.66
CA SER A 48 -38.76 21.98 1.73
C SER A 48 -37.67 21.09 2.34
N GLU A 49 -38.01 20.31 3.36
CA GLU A 49 -37.10 19.36 3.99
C GLU A 49 -36.77 18.19 3.05
N THR A 50 -37.77 17.67 2.33
CA THR A 50 -37.58 16.63 1.30
C THR A 50 -36.61 17.09 0.20
N LYS A 51 -36.72 18.34 -0.26
CA LYS A 51 -35.78 18.91 -1.24
C LYS A 51 -34.34 18.94 -0.71
N ARG A 52 -34.17 19.36 0.55
CA ARG A 52 -32.85 19.37 1.20
C ARG A 52 -32.26 17.97 1.29
N PHE A 53 -33.05 16.97 1.67
CA PHE A 53 -32.58 15.58 1.70
C PHE A 53 -32.17 15.06 0.33
N MET A 54 -32.87 15.41 -0.74
CA MET A 54 -32.47 15.04 -2.09
C MET A 54 -31.10 15.65 -2.48
N GLU A 55 -30.85 16.90 -2.10
CA GLU A 55 -29.55 17.56 -2.32
C GLU A 55 -28.43 16.86 -1.53
N ASP A 56 -28.68 16.53 -0.27
CA ASP A 56 -27.72 15.81 0.59
C ASP A 56 -27.40 14.41 0.05
N ILE A 57 -28.40 13.69 -0.47
CA ILE A 57 -28.21 12.38 -1.11
C ILE A 57 -27.29 12.50 -2.32
N GLU A 58 -27.49 13.50 -3.18
CA GLU A 58 -26.65 13.68 -4.38
C GLU A 58 -25.23 14.11 -4.00
N GLN A 59 -25.06 14.98 -3.00
CA GLN A 59 -23.73 15.32 -2.46
C GLN A 59 -23.02 14.07 -1.92
N MET A 60 -23.71 13.26 -1.13
CA MET A 60 -23.16 12.04 -0.55
C MET A 60 -22.79 11.01 -1.63
N LYS A 61 -23.62 10.86 -2.67
CA LYS A 61 -23.33 10.00 -3.82
C LYS A 61 -22.07 10.46 -4.57
N ASN A 62 -21.90 11.76 -4.77
CA ASN A 62 -20.69 12.31 -5.38
C ASN A 62 -19.44 12.06 -4.52
N ALA A 63 -19.54 12.29 -3.20
CA ALA A 63 -18.46 12.00 -2.26
C ALA A 63 -18.09 10.51 -2.26
N LYS A 64 -19.08 9.61 -2.28
CA LYS A 64 -18.87 8.16 -2.41
C LYS A 64 -18.12 7.83 -3.70
N GLY A 65 -18.48 8.42 -4.83
CA GLY A 65 -17.78 8.24 -6.11
C GLY A 65 -16.30 8.65 -6.05
N GLN A 66 -15.99 9.76 -5.40
CA GLN A 66 -14.61 10.21 -5.21
C GLN A 66 -13.81 9.26 -4.31
N VAL A 67 -14.41 8.77 -3.23
CA VAL A 67 -13.78 7.79 -2.33
C VAL A 67 -13.49 6.48 -3.07
N CYS A 68 -14.45 5.95 -3.84
CA CYS A 68 -14.25 4.74 -4.64
C CYS A 68 -13.10 4.91 -5.66
N SER A 69 -13.01 6.08 -6.29
CA SER A 69 -11.92 6.37 -7.25
C SER A 69 -10.55 6.33 -6.58
N ARG A 70 -10.42 6.93 -5.37
CA ARG A 70 -9.18 6.89 -4.58
C ARG A 70 -8.83 5.47 -4.11
N ILE A 71 -9.82 4.67 -3.72
CA ILE A 71 -9.60 3.27 -3.32
C ILE A 71 -9.02 2.46 -4.48
N LEU A 72 -9.61 2.58 -5.66
CA LEU A 72 -9.14 1.87 -6.86
C LEU A 72 -7.71 2.28 -7.25
N GLU A 73 -7.39 3.57 -7.18
CA GLU A 73 -6.04 4.07 -7.43
C GLU A 73 -5.02 3.48 -6.43
N ARG A 74 -5.37 3.44 -5.14
CA ARG A 74 -4.52 2.85 -4.09
C ARG A 74 -4.32 1.36 -4.27
N GLN A 75 -5.37 0.62 -4.63
CA GLN A 75 -5.27 -0.82 -4.92
C GLN A 75 -4.33 -1.10 -6.08
N ARG A 76 -4.40 -0.33 -7.18
CA ARG A 76 -3.44 -0.46 -8.28
C ARG A 76 -2.00 -0.22 -7.83
N LYS A 77 -1.78 0.81 -7.01
CA LYS A 77 -0.44 1.10 -6.48
C LYS A 77 0.10 -0.02 -5.60
N ILE A 78 -0.75 -0.64 -4.76
CA ILE A 78 -0.37 -1.79 -3.94
C ILE A 78 0.07 -2.95 -4.83
N LEU A 79 -0.73 -3.30 -5.85
CA LEU A 79 -0.40 -4.38 -6.78
C LEU A 79 0.94 -4.14 -7.51
N CYS A 80 1.24 -2.91 -7.92
CA CYS A 80 2.54 -2.58 -8.49
C CYS A 80 3.68 -2.82 -7.49
N LEU A 81 3.53 -2.36 -6.24
CA LEU A 81 4.55 -2.54 -5.20
C LEU A 81 4.75 -4.01 -4.81
N GLU A 82 3.70 -4.81 -4.83
CA GLU A 82 3.80 -6.26 -4.58
C GLU A 82 4.60 -6.96 -5.69
N SER A 83 4.38 -6.58 -6.95
CA SER A 83 5.18 -7.07 -8.08
C SER A 83 6.65 -6.68 -7.97
N ASP A 84 6.93 -5.42 -7.62
CA ASP A 84 8.30 -4.92 -7.42
C ASP A 84 9.00 -5.66 -6.27
N SER A 85 8.28 -5.87 -5.16
CA SER A 85 8.77 -6.63 -4.00
C SER A 85 9.12 -8.07 -4.38
N SER A 86 8.26 -8.75 -5.14
CA SER A 86 8.54 -10.11 -5.62
C SER A 86 9.80 -10.16 -6.50
N THR A 87 9.95 -9.18 -7.40
CA THR A 87 11.14 -9.06 -8.26
C THR A 87 12.41 -8.82 -7.43
N LEU A 88 12.32 -7.98 -6.40
CA LEU A 88 13.43 -7.71 -5.50
C LEU A 88 13.85 -8.95 -4.71
N ILE A 89 12.88 -9.73 -4.20
CA ILE A 89 13.14 -11.00 -3.50
C ILE A 89 13.89 -11.96 -4.42
N GLN A 90 13.42 -12.16 -5.66
CA GLN A 90 14.09 -13.02 -6.64
C GLN A 90 15.53 -12.56 -6.92
N THR A 91 15.74 -11.24 -7.02
CA THR A 91 17.07 -10.66 -7.24
C THR A 91 18.00 -10.89 -6.05
N LEU A 92 17.49 -10.77 -4.82
CA LEU A 92 18.25 -11.06 -3.61
C LEU A 92 18.66 -12.53 -3.51
N GLU A 93 17.76 -13.45 -3.85
CA GLU A 93 18.06 -14.89 -3.88
C GLU A 93 19.21 -15.20 -4.86
N LEU A 94 19.21 -14.58 -6.04
CA LEU A 94 20.29 -14.74 -7.02
C LEU A 94 21.62 -14.20 -6.51
N ILE A 95 21.63 -13.03 -5.86
CA ILE A 95 22.84 -12.44 -5.26
C ILE A 95 23.38 -13.34 -4.15
N GLU A 96 22.51 -13.86 -3.29
CA GLU A 96 22.89 -14.77 -2.20
C GLU A 96 23.55 -16.04 -2.75
N GLN A 97 22.98 -16.60 -3.82
CA GLN A 97 23.51 -17.76 -4.50
C GLN A 97 24.89 -17.48 -5.14
N GLU A 98 25.06 -16.33 -5.79
CA GLU A 98 26.35 -15.92 -6.36
C GLU A 98 27.40 -15.73 -5.26
N ARG A 99 27.03 -15.11 -4.14
CA ARG A 99 27.90 -14.94 -2.97
C ARG A 99 28.41 -16.27 -2.44
N ILE A 100 27.51 -17.26 -2.29
CA ILE A 100 27.87 -18.61 -1.83
C ILE A 100 28.83 -19.28 -2.81
N ASN A 101 28.58 -19.17 -4.12
CA ASN A 101 29.44 -19.72 -5.16
C ASN A 101 30.85 -19.10 -5.13
N LEU A 102 30.94 -17.77 -5.04
CA LEU A 102 32.21 -17.05 -4.94
C LEU A 102 32.97 -17.41 -3.66
N ALA A 103 32.28 -17.53 -2.52
CA ALA A 103 32.90 -17.97 -1.26
C ALA A 103 33.51 -19.38 -1.39
N ALA A 104 32.79 -20.32 -2.01
CA ALA A 104 33.30 -21.67 -2.25
C ALA A 104 34.55 -21.66 -3.14
N LYS A 105 34.54 -20.89 -4.24
CA LYS A 105 35.71 -20.71 -5.12
C LYS A 105 36.90 -20.10 -4.38
N LEU A 106 36.66 -19.12 -3.50
CA LEU A 106 37.71 -18.47 -2.71
C LEU A 106 38.36 -19.47 -1.74
N ILE A 107 37.56 -20.26 -1.04
CA ILE A 107 38.05 -21.31 -0.13
C ILE A 107 38.89 -22.33 -0.92
N GLN A 108 38.40 -22.79 -2.08
CA GLN A 108 39.15 -23.73 -2.93
C GLN A 108 40.52 -23.15 -3.33
N LYS A 109 40.56 -21.88 -3.76
CA LYS A 109 41.78 -21.19 -4.16
C LYS A 109 42.74 -21.00 -2.98
N SER A 110 42.22 -20.64 -1.81
CA SER A 110 43.01 -20.52 -0.57
C SER A 110 43.65 -21.85 -0.18
N THR A 111 42.89 -22.94 -0.21
CA THR A 111 43.39 -24.29 0.08
C THR A 111 44.48 -24.71 -0.91
N TYR A 112 44.32 -24.39 -2.19
CA TYR A 112 45.34 -24.64 -3.21
C TYR A 112 46.65 -23.90 -2.90
N TYR A 113 46.60 -22.60 -2.60
CA TYR A 113 47.81 -21.85 -2.28
C TYR A 113 48.45 -22.28 -0.97
N LEU A 114 47.66 -22.65 0.03
CA LEU A 114 48.17 -23.21 1.28
C LEU A 114 48.99 -24.48 1.01
N LYS A 115 48.49 -25.36 0.14
CA LYS A 115 49.21 -26.57 -0.29
C LYS A 115 50.51 -26.23 -1.01
N VAL A 116 50.47 -25.34 -2.00
CA VAL A 116 51.67 -24.92 -2.75
C VAL A 116 52.71 -24.29 -1.82
N SER A 117 52.29 -23.43 -0.89
CA SER A 117 53.19 -22.84 0.10
C SER A 117 53.81 -23.90 1.01
N GLY A 118 53.03 -24.89 1.44
CA GLY A 118 53.54 -26.04 2.20
C GLY A 118 54.58 -26.84 1.42
N ASP A 119 54.31 -27.13 0.15
CA ASP A 119 55.24 -27.86 -0.73
C ASP A 119 56.56 -27.09 -0.95
N ILE A 120 56.50 -25.77 -1.13
CA ILE A 120 57.68 -24.91 -1.24
C ILE A 120 58.49 -24.91 0.06
N ASN A 121 57.83 -24.71 1.20
CA ASN A 121 58.48 -24.71 2.50
C ASN A 121 59.15 -26.06 2.80
N ALA A 122 58.49 -27.17 2.47
CA ALA A 122 59.07 -28.51 2.64
C ALA A 122 60.33 -28.70 1.79
N LYS A 123 60.31 -28.27 0.53
CA LYS A 123 61.50 -28.30 -0.35
C LYS A 123 62.64 -27.42 0.18
N LEU A 124 62.31 -26.23 0.67
CA LEU A 124 63.30 -25.31 1.24
C LEU A 124 63.94 -25.89 2.49
N GLN A 125 63.14 -26.47 3.39
CA GLN A 125 63.65 -27.15 4.59
C GLN A 125 64.56 -28.31 4.20
N GLN A 126 64.17 -29.14 3.22
CA GLN A 126 65.01 -30.22 2.73
C GLN A 126 66.37 -29.72 2.20
N GLN A 127 66.39 -28.59 1.48
CA GLN A 127 67.64 -27.98 1.03
C GLN A 127 68.48 -27.48 2.22
N GLN A 128 67.85 -26.86 3.21
CA GLN A 128 68.53 -26.37 4.40
C GLN A 128 69.14 -27.51 5.23
N ASP A 129 68.39 -28.59 5.43
CA ASP A 129 68.86 -29.80 6.13
C ASP A 129 70.04 -30.44 5.38
N TRP A 130 69.99 -30.47 4.04
CA TRP A 130 71.10 -30.95 3.20
C TRP A 130 72.36 -30.10 3.38
N ILE A 131 72.25 -28.76 3.42
CA ILE A 131 73.38 -27.86 3.67
C ILE A 131 73.95 -28.07 5.08
N SER A 132 73.10 -28.15 6.09
CA SER A 132 73.52 -28.36 7.49
C SER A 132 74.21 -29.72 7.69
N GLY A 133 73.76 -30.77 6.99
CA GLY A 133 74.44 -32.07 6.96
C GLY A 133 75.81 -32.05 6.28
N HIS A 134 75.98 -31.19 5.26
CA HIS A 134 77.28 -30.98 4.61
C HIS A 134 78.27 -30.15 5.45
N GLN A 135 77.77 -29.20 6.24
CA GLN A 135 78.61 -28.43 7.17
C GLN A 135 79.15 -29.30 8.32
N THR A 136 78.33 -30.20 8.86
CA THR A 136 78.75 -31.14 9.91
C THR A 136 79.72 -32.23 9.43
N THR A 137 79.74 -32.54 8.13
CA THR A 137 80.76 -33.44 7.55
C THR A 137 82.10 -32.75 7.26
N THR A 138 82.14 -31.42 7.26
CA THR A 138 83.36 -30.64 6.97
C THR A 138 84.14 -30.26 8.24
N GLU A 139 83.56 -30.39 9.44
CA GLU A 139 84.24 -30.08 10.71
C GLU A 139 85.17 -31.20 11.23
N LEU A 140 85.35 -32.30 10.47
CA LEU A 140 86.34 -33.34 10.75
C LEU A 140 87.43 -33.41 9.65
N GLY A 141 88.09 -32.29 9.38
CA GLY A 141 89.25 -32.23 8.50
C GLY A 141 89.91 -30.85 8.52
N GLU A 142 91.18 -30.82 8.90
CA GLU A 142 92.02 -29.63 9.04
C GLU A 142 92.01 -28.68 7.82
N PRO A 143 92.16 -27.36 8.02
CA PRO A 143 92.26 -26.39 6.93
C PRO A 143 93.67 -26.38 6.32
N GLY A 144 93.82 -27.00 5.15
CA GLY A 144 95.02 -26.89 4.32
C GLY A 144 94.95 -25.67 3.41
N MET A 145 95.70 -24.62 3.76
CA MET A 145 95.94 -23.45 2.90
C MET A 145 96.68 -23.85 1.61
N VAL A 146 96.17 -23.46 0.43
CA VAL A 146 97.02 -23.13 -0.73
C VAL A 146 96.42 -21.95 -1.49
N LYS A 147 97.30 -20.99 -1.71
CA LYS A 147 97.21 -19.68 -2.34
C LYS A 147 97.47 -19.85 -3.85
N ASP A 148 96.82 -19.08 -4.72
CA ASP A 148 97.33 -18.59 -6.03
C ASP A 148 96.19 -17.88 -6.79
N THR A 149 96.19 -16.54 -6.76
CA THR A 149 96.67 -15.59 -7.80
C THR A 149 95.69 -15.39 -8.95
N ILE A 150 95.15 -14.16 -8.95
CA ILE A 150 94.29 -13.56 -9.95
C ILE A 150 95.18 -13.16 -11.12
N ASP A 151 94.82 -13.55 -12.34
CA ASP A 151 95.33 -12.90 -13.55
C ASP A 151 94.17 -12.50 -14.47
N GLU A 152 94.21 -11.21 -14.79
CA GLU A 152 93.23 -10.40 -15.49
C GLU A 152 93.63 -10.39 -16.97
N GLN A 153 92.79 -10.92 -17.87
CA GLN A 153 93.01 -10.76 -19.32
C GLN A 153 91.74 -10.30 -20.02
N ARG A 154 91.67 -8.99 -20.21
CA ARG A 154 90.81 -8.29 -21.17
C ARG A 154 91.19 -8.72 -22.59
N VAL A 155 90.21 -9.14 -23.38
CA VAL A 155 90.31 -9.19 -24.85
C VAL A 155 89.08 -8.54 -25.44
N ASP A 156 89.28 -7.42 -26.12
CA ASP A 156 88.34 -6.76 -27.01
C ASP A 156 88.10 -7.63 -28.25
N ILE A 157 86.83 -7.89 -28.60
CA ILE A 157 86.45 -8.21 -29.99
C ILE A 157 85.16 -7.46 -30.33
N GLN A 158 85.32 -6.46 -31.19
CA GLN A 158 84.26 -5.74 -31.89
C GLN A 158 83.95 -6.46 -33.21
N GLY A 159 82.67 -6.74 -33.50
CA GLY A 159 82.29 -7.32 -34.80
C GLY A 159 80.81 -7.65 -35.03
N LYS A 160 80.03 -6.63 -35.42
CA LYS A 160 78.92 -6.60 -36.42
C LYS A 160 77.73 -7.59 -36.36
N ALA A 161 76.57 -6.99 -36.13
CA ALA A 161 75.23 -7.14 -36.72
C ALA A 161 74.87 -8.38 -37.59
N SER A 162 73.70 -8.97 -37.29
CA SER A 162 72.77 -9.39 -38.34
C SER A 162 71.31 -9.16 -37.90
N ILE A 163 70.57 -8.52 -38.80
CA ILE A 163 69.14 -8.29 -38.80
C ILE A 163 68.43 -9.64 -38.99
N GLY A 164 67.38 -9.88 -38.20
CA GLY A 164 66.37 -10.91 -38.42
C GLY A 164 65.00 -10.29 -38.19
N ASP A 165 64.41 -9.86 -39.30
CA ASP A 165 63.02 -9.40 -39.43
C ASP A 165 62.04 -10.58 -39.33
N HIS A 166 60.74 -10.27 -39.14
CA HIS A 166 59.54 -11.11 -38.93
C HIS A 166 59.11 -11.30 -37.45
N LEU A 167 58.00 -10.74 -36.94
CA LEU A 167 56.71 -10.39 -37.55
C LEU A 167 56.01 -9.22 -36.81
N TYR A 168 55.31 -8.40 -37.60
CA TYR A 168 54.23 -7.49 -37.24
C TYR A 168 53.23 -8.08 -36.22
N MET A 169 52.88 -7.29 -35.20
CA MET A 169 51.59 -7.31 -34.49
C MET A 169 51.23 -5.89 -34.05
N ASP A 170 51.00 -5.01 -35.03
CA ASP A 170 50.31 -3.73 -34.81
C ASP A 170 48.82 -4.01 -35.09
N ASP A 171 48.04 -4.21 -34.01
CA ASP A 171 46.55 -4.14 -33.96
C ASP A 171 46.01 -4.63 -32.59
N GLN A 172 46.71 -5.54 -31.91
CA GLN A 172 46.18 -6.21 -30.71
C GLN A 172 46.27 -5.36 -29.42
N ASP A 173 47.26 -4.46 -29.32
CA ASP A 173 47.46 -3.60 -28.14
C ASP A 173 46.48 -2.39 -28.11
N ASN A 174 46.02 -1.96 -29.29
CA ASN A 174 45.06 -0.87 -29.44
C ASN A 174 43.62 -1.33 -29.16
N ASP A 175 43.28 -2.56 -29.55
CA ASP A 175 41.97 -3.18 -29.30
C ASP A 175 41.77 -3.52 -27.81
N ALA A 176 42.82 -3.99 -27.13
CA ALA A 176 42.79 -4.21 -25.68
C ALA A 176 42.56 -2.90 -24.90
N ARG A 177 43.23 -1.81 -25.29
CA ARG A 177 43.02 -0.48 -24.68
C ARG A 177 41.62 0.06 -24.92
N LYS A 178 41.08 -0.07 -26.12
CA LYS A 178 39.70 0.35 -26.45
C LYS A 178 38.66 -0.42 -25.62
N ASN A 179 38.82 -1.74 -25.50
CA ASN A 179 37.94 -2.56 -24.66
C ASN A 179 37.99 -2.14 -23.19
N LEU A 180 39.18 -1.88 -22.66
CA LEU A 180 39.34 -1.45 -21.27
C LEU A 180 38.71 -0.08 -21.02
N MET A 181 38.83 0.84 -21.97
CA MET A 181 38.21 2.17 -21.92
C MET A 181 36.68 2.06 -21.93
N ALA A 182 36.11 1.20 -22.79
CA ALA A 182 34.67 0.94 -22.82
C ALA A 182 34.16 0.30 -21.51
N MET A 183 34.94 -0.58 -20.88
CA MET A 183 34.62 -1.15 -19.57
C MET A 183 34.63 -0.10 -18.46
N VAL A 184 35.60 0.82 -18.48
CA VAL A 184 35.68 1.93 -17.52
C VAL A 184 34.50 2.88 -17.69
N ASP A 185 34.15 3.23 -18.92
CA ASP A 185 32.99 4.09 -19.21
C ASP A 185 31.68 3.42 -18.77
N SER A 186 31.52 2.11 -19.02
CA SER A 186 30.38 1.34 -18.53
C SER A 186 30.32 1.28 -17.00
N ALA A 187 31.46 1.08 -16.33
CA ALA A 187 31.54 1.11 -14.87
C ALA A 187 31.19 2.49 -14.30
N LYS A 188 31.57 3.56 -14.99
CA LYS A 188 31.24 4.94 -14.62
C LYS A 188 29.74 5.21 -14.71
N VAL A 189 29.09 4.78 -15.79
CA VAL A 189 27.63 4.88 -15.94
C VAL A 189 26.91 4.09 -14.84
N LYS A 190 27.36 2.88 -14.52
CA LYS A 190 26.80 2.08 -13.41
C LYS A 190 26.96 2.77 -12.05
N LEU A 191 28.10 3.41 -11.81
CA LEU A 191 28.34 4.17 -10.58
C LEU A 191 27.40 5.38 -10.47
N ASP A 192 27.21 6.12 -11.55
CA ASP A 192 26.28 7.25 -11.60
C ASP A 192 24.83 6.81 -11.36
N GLU A 193 24.43 5.66 -11.89
CA GLU A 193 23.13 5.06 -11.62
C GLU A 193 22.95 4.66 -10.16
N ILE A 194 23.98 4.07 -9.53
CA ILE A 194 23.97 3.76 -8.10
C ILE A 194 23.84 5.03 -7.26
N LEU A 195 24.54 6.11 -7.62
CA LEU A 195 24.45 7.38 -6.92
C LEU A 195 23.05 8.00 -7.06
N ARG A 196 22.42 7.88 -8.22
CA ARG A 196 21.03 8.30 -8.43
C ARG A 196 20.06 7.50 -7.56
N MET A 197 20.13 6.16 -7.59
CA MET A 197 19.29 5.28 -6.76
C MET A 197 19.48 5.56 -5.27
N LYS A 198 20.71 5.84 -4.82
CA LYS A 198 21.00 6.22 -3.44
C LYS A 198 20.27 7.50 -3.03
N SER A 199 20.28 8.53 -3.89
CA SER A 199 19.57 9.78 -3.64
C SER A 199 18.05 9.57 -3.57
N GLU A 200 17.49 8.76 -4.46
CA GLU A 200 16.07 8.38 -4.44
C GLU A 200 15.71 7.67 -3.13
N LEU A 201 16.50 6.66 -2.72
CA LEU A 201 16.29 5.89 -1.50
C LEU A 201 16.43 6.72 -0.22
N ILE A 202 17.32 7.72 -0.20
CA ILE A 202 17.40 8.71 0.89
C ILE A 202 16.11 9.52 0.97
N GLY A 203 15.57 9.96 -0.17
CA GLY A 203 14.31 10.70 -0.24
C GLY A 203 13.11 9.86 0.21
N GLU A 204 13.05 8.59 -0.17
CA GLU A 204 12.01 7.67 0.29
C GLU A 204 12.10 7.40 1.79
N ASN A 205 13.31 7.16 2.33
CA ASN A 205 13.51 7.01 3.77
C ASN A 205 13.02 8.22 4.56
N TYR A 206 13.26 9.43 4.06
CA TYR A 206 12.76 10.65 4.68
C TYR A 206 11.22 10.69 4.70
N LYS A 207 10.56 10.32 3.59
CA LYS A 207 9.09 10.26 3.50
C LYS A 207 8.51 9.19 4.44
N THR A 208 9.13 8.01 4.49
CA THR A 208 8.71 6.93 5.40
C THR A 208 8.85 7.36 6.85
N LYS A 209 9.96 8.01 7.22
CA LYS A 209 10.16 8.58 8.55
C LYS A 209 9.06 9.59 8.90
N GLN A 210 8.73 10.51 7.98
CA GLN A 210 7.65 11.47 8.19
C GLN A 210 6.28 10.80 8.36
N ALA A 211 6.00 9.74 7.60
CA ALA A 211 4.76 8.98 7.71
C ALA A 211 4.64 8.26 9.06
N ILE A 212 5.73 7.65 9.55
CA ILE A 212 5.79 7.01 10.88
C ILE A 212 5.53 8.05 11.98
N GLU A 213 6.16 9.22 11.88
CA GLU A 213 5.99 10.28 12.87
C GLU A 213 4.55 10.81 12.90
N GLN A 214 3.91 10.96 11.73
CA GLN A 214 2.47 11.29 11.65
C GLN A 214 1.57 10.22 12.26
N LEU A 215 1.88 8.93 12.06
CA LEU A 215 1.11 7.84 12.66
C LEU A 215 1.26 7.84 14.18
N ASN A 216 2.47 8.03 14.71
CA ASN A 216 2.70 8.16 16.14
C ASN A 216 1.96 9.36 16.75
N CYS A 217 1.89 10.50 16.05
CA CYS A 217 1.06 11.62 16.50
C CYS A 217 -0.42 11.25 16.60
N ARG A 218 -0.96 10.54 15.60
CA ARG A 218 -2.35 10.06 15.62
C ARG A 218 -2.60 8.98 16.66
N GLU A 219 -1.61 8.14 16.94
CA GLU A 219 -1.71 7.16 18.01
C GLU A 219 -1.95 7.83 19.37
N ASN A 220 -1.34 9.01 19.59
CA ASN A 220 -1.56 9.81 20.78
C ASN A 220 -2.99 10.39 20.90
N ASP A 221 -3.74 10.47 19.81
CA ASP A 221 -5.14 10.93 19.83
C ASP A 221 -6.11 9.86 20.39
N PHE A 222 -5.70 8.59 20.43
CA PHE A 222 -6.50 7.53 21.04
C PHE A 222 -6.54 7.65 22.58
N LYS A 223 -7.50 6.97 23.19
CA LYS A 223 -7.54 6.89 24.66
C LYS A 223 -6.36 6.06 25.19
N PRO A 224 -5.76 6.40 26.35
CA PRO A 224 -4.63 5.66 26.92
C PRO A 224 -4.92 4.18 27.11
N GLU A 225 -6.16 3.82 27.44
CA GLU A 225 -6.60 2.44 27.63
C GLU A 225 -6.50 1.64 26.32
N LEU A 226 -6.86 2.25 25.18
CA LEU A 226 -6.75 1.65 23.85
C LEU A 226 -5.30 1.48 23.39
N ARG A 227 -4.40 2.40 23.77
CA ARG A 227 -2.97 2.27 23.50
C ARG A 227 -2.28 1.20 24.36
N ALA A 228 -2.81 0.93 25.54
CA ALA A 228 -2.25 -0.02 26.49
C ALA A 228 -2.66 -1.48 26.19
N LEU A 229 -3.70 -1.66 25.36
CA LEU A 229 -4.15 -2.96 24.90
C LEU A 229 -3.13 -3.59 23.94
N ASP A 230 -2.99 -4.91 24.02
CA ASP A 230 -2.13 -5.62 23.09
C ASP A 230 -2.79 -5.71 21.70
N ILE A 231 -1.95 -5.76 20.66
CA ILE A 231 -2.37 -5.76 19.26
C ILE A 231 -3.37 -6.90 18.98
N LYS A 232 -3.17 -8.08 19.57
CA LYS A 232 -4.03 -9.23 19.32
C LYS A 232 -5.43 -8.99 19.88
N THR A 233 -5.54 -8.44 21.08
CA THR A 233 -6.85 -8.06 21.65
C THR A 233 -7.54 -6.99 20.80
N LEU A 234 -6.80 -6.01 20.26
CA LEU A 234 -7.39 -5.03 19.32
C LEU A 234 -7.88 -5.69 18.02
N GLU A 235 -7.14 -6.65 17.47
CA GLU A 235 -7.52 -7.40 16.26
C GLU A 235 -8.77 -8.25 16.48
N ASP A 236 -8.87 -8.89 17.64
CA ASP A 236 -10.02 -9.71 18.05
C ASP A 236 -11.29 -8.83 18.21
N GLU A 237 -11.20 -7.70 18.91
CA GLU A 237 -12.30 -6.73 19.07
C GLU A 237 -12.73 -6.10 17.73
N TYR A 238 -11.76 -5.76 16.87
CA TYR A 238 -12.05 -5.26 15.53
C TYR A 238 -12.82 -6.30 14.69
N SER A 239 -12.42 -7.57 14.78
CA SER A 239 -13.09 -8.67 14.09
C SER A 239 -14.50 -8.91 14.62
N ALA A 240 -14.70 -8.80 15.95
CA ALA A 240 -16.01 -8.89 16.58
C ALA A 240 -16.95 -7.76 16.09
N LEU A 241 -16.47 -6.52 16.08
CA LEU A 241 -17.22 -5.36 15.56
C LEU A 241 -17.60 -5.50 14.08
N LEU A 242 -16.71 -6.07 13.25
CA LEU A 242 -17.03 -6.35 11.85
C LEU A 242 -18.14 -7.40 11.71
N SER A 243 -18.11 -8.43 12.57
CA SER A 243 -19.15 -9.45 12.60
C SER A 243 -20.51 -8.88 13.04
N ASP A 244 -20.52 -8.05 14.09
CA ASP A 244 -21.75 -7.40 14.56
C ASP A 244 -22.36 -6.52 13.48
N LYS A 245 -21.53 -5.73 12.79
CA LYS A 245 -21.96 -4.89 11.66
C LYS A 245 -22.59 -5.73 10.53
N ALA A 246 -22.04 -6.91 10.25
CA ALA A 246 -22.62 -7.81 9.26
C ALA A 246 -24.01 -8.30 9.72
N GLY A 247 -24.14 -8.72 10.98
CA GLY A 247 -25.42 -9.11 11.58
C GLY A 247 -26.47 -7.99 11.57
N GLU A 248 -26.09 -6.76 11.92
CA GLU A 248 -26.97 -5.59 11.84
C GLU A 248 -27.45 -5.34 10.41
N THR A 249 -26.56 -5.48 9.43
CA THR A 249 -26.90 -5.29 8.01
C THR A 249 -27.87 -6.36 7.53
N GLU A 250 -27.69 -7.62 7.95
CA GLU A 250 -28.61 -8.72 7.64
C GLU A 250 -29.98 -8.52 8.29
N TYR A 251 -30.01 -8.07 9.55
CA TYR A 251 -31.25 -7.76 10.25
C TYR A 251 -32.02 -6.63 9.56
N LEU A 252 -31.35 -5.53 9.20
CA LEU A 252 -31.96 -4.43 8.45
C LEU A 252 -32.52 -4.89 7.11
N LYS A 253 -31.79 -5.77 6.40
CA LYS A 253 -32.27 -6.35 5.15
C LYS A 253 -33.52 -7.22 5.36
N SER A 254 -33.54 -8.04 6.40
CA SER A 254 -34.71 -8.85 6.77
C SER A 254 -35.94 -7.99 7.08
N LEU A 255 -35.76 -6.88 7.78
CA LEU A 255 -36.85 -5.92 8.02
C LEU A 255 -37.36 -5.30 6.72
N GLN A 256 -36.46 -4.91 5.81
CA GLN A 256 -36.85 -4.38 4.50
C GLN A 256 -37.65 -5.42 3.70
N ASP A 257 -37.20 -6.68 3.68
CA ASP A 257 -37.91 -7.77 3.01
C ASP A 257 -39.31 -8.01 3.61
N GLN A 258 -39.48 -7.85 4.93
CA GLN A 258 -40.78 -7.93 5.60
C GLN A 258 -41.69 -6.76 5.23
N ILE A 259 -41.15 -5.54 5.17
CA ILE A 259 -41.88 -4.35 4.72
C ILE A 259 -42.37 -4.55 3.28
N ASP A 260 -41.52 -5.06 2.40
CA ASP A 260 -41.88 -5.28 0.99
C ASP A 260 -42.95 -6.37 0.82
N LYS A 261 -42.92 -7.42 1.66
CA LYS A 261 -44.02 -8.40 1.73
C LYS A 261 -45.34 -7.77 2.12
N ILE A 262 -45.34 -6.86 3.10
CA ILE A 262 -46.56 -6.17 3.55
C ILE A 262 -47.08 -5.22 2.47
N LYS A 263 -46.19 -4.50 1.77
CA LYS A 263 -46.56 -3.66 0.61
C LYS A 263 -47.22 -4.45 -0.52
N GLY A 264 -46.82 -5.71 -0.71
CA GLY A 264 -47.42 -6.59 -1.72
C GLY A 264 -48.84 -7.09 -1.39
N ILE A 265 -49.37 -6.80 -0.19
CA ILE A 265 -50.71 -7.23 0.21
C ILE A 265 -51.74 -6.22 -0.34
N SER A 266 -52.53 -6.69 -1.31
CA SER A 266 -53.68 -5.99 -1.88
C SER A 266 -54.94 -6.80 -1.64
N HIS A 267 -56.00 -6.19 -1.09
CA HIS A 267 -57.28 -6.86 -0.88
C HIS A 267 -58.42 -6.12 -1.58
N VAL A 268 -59.31 -6.87 -2.25
CA VAL A 268 -60.48 -6.29 -2.91
C VAL A 268 -61.71 -6.52 -2.03
N LEU A 269 -62.30 -5.43 -1.56
CA LEU A 269 -63.53 -5.43 -0.75
C LEU A 269 -64.74 -5.16 -1.64
N LYS A 270 -65.76 -6.01 -1.55
CA LYS A 270 -67.07 -5.77 -2.18
C LYS A 270 -68.01 -5.03 -1.24
N CYS A 271 -68.46 -3.87 -1.67
CA CYS A 271 -69.55 -3.15 -1.02
C CYS A 271 -70.88 -3.87 -1.24
N ALA A 272 -71.79 -3.78 -0.27
CA ALA A 272 -73.17 -4.24 -0.41
C ALA A 272 -73.93 -3.58 -1.57
N CYS A 273 -73.42 -2.45 -2.07
CA CYS A 273 -73.87 -1.72 -3.24
C CYS A 273 -73.40 -2.31 -4.58
N GLY A 274 -72.52 -3.33 -4.58
CA GLY A 274 -71.98 -3.99 -5.78
C GLY A 274 -70.63 -3.46 -6.27
N GLU A 275 -70.18 -2.31 -5.76
CA GLU A 275 -68.87 -1.72 -6.06
C GLU A 275 -67.71 -2.49 -5.41
N GLU A 276 -66.59 -2.65 -6.13
CA GLU A 276 -65.36 -3.30 -5.67
C GLU A 276 -64.29 -2.24 -5.36
N TYR A 277 -63.74 -2.26 -4.14
CA TYR A 277 -62.69 -1.36 -3.68
C TYR A 277 -61.39 -2.12 -3.46
N LYS A 278 -60.31 -1.73 -4.14
CA LYS A 278 -58.97 -2.28 -3.92
C LYS A 278 -58.28 -1.49 -2.82
N VAL A 279 -58.00 -2.16 -1.70
CA VAL A 279 -57.23 -1.62 -0.58
C VAL A 279 -55.80 -2.11 -0.70
N GLU A 280 -54.89 -1.16 -0.93
CA GLU A 280 -53.44 -1.38 -0.96
C GLU A 280 -52.80 -0.60 0.19
N LEU A 281 -51.84 -1.20 0.88
CA LEU A 281 -51.01 -0.51 1.86
C LEU A 281 -49.87 0.20 1.11
N ASP A 282 -50.20 1.35 0.52
CA ASP A 282 -49.18 2.24 -0.03
C ASP A 282 -48.60 3.10 1.10
N SER A 283 -47.28 3.16 1.20
CA SER A 283 -46.62 3.94 2.24
C SER A 283 -46.81 5.42 1.96
N CYS A 284 -47.58 6.12 2.80
CA CYS A 284 -47.49 7.58 2.89
C CYS A 284 -46.02 7.94 3.16
N VAL A 285 -45.43 8.68 2.22
CA VAL A 285 -44.12 9.34 2.34
C VAL A 285 -44.20 10.43 3.38
#